data_AF-A0A975CIS7-F1
#
_entry.id   AF-A0A975CIS7-F1
#
_cell.length_a   1.000
_cell.length_b   1.000
_cell.length_c   1.000
_cell.angle_alpha   90.00
_cell.angle_beta   90.00
_cell.angle_gamma   90.00
#
_symmetry.space_group_name_H-M   'P 1'
#
loop_
_entity.id
_entity.type
_entity.pdbx_description
1 polymer ?
#
loop_
_entity_poly.entity_id
_entity_poly.type
_entity_poly.pdbx_seq_one_letter_code
_entity_poly.pdbx_strand_id
1 'polypeptide(L)'
;MDQRSTSRSASPHSAGDLSLLRQRFIEGAAREPEWPDLESLDSGDPNQVLEALAQTGQAYIHSLKALLEETRGYLPDELASRIAERCAFTDVLWLRDVHRVQALLECSAATDAEVSWFLPTLLTPRKRKSPPHRPAESEGWPEDDPLFYRYLSRLVGLPLDRRSDVAFREKTGLPKDKYYSIVVAINAKAAPQLGTWAELKDPHVEDRLSAAGSARVLRVARVFVRAVLLFGTRPPAAKWMLQPQPWMNSDGEESPLALCARSEEGTRQVEQRLARVSWGIF
;
A
#
# COMPACT_ATOMS: atom_id res chain seq x y z
N MET A 1 32.89 9.47 45.10
CA MET A 1 32.50 9.70 43.69
C MET A 1 32.89 8.45 42.94
N ASP A 2 31.97 7.50 42.86
CA ASP A 2 32.25 6.14 42.41
C ASP A 2 32.15 6.04 40.89
N GLN A 3 33.29 5.76 40.26
CA GLN A 3 33.38 5.40 38.85
C GLN A 3 32.94 3.94 38.70
N ARG A 4 31.70 3.71 38.22
CA ARG A 4 31.25 2.39 37.77
C ARG A 4 31.88 2.08 36.41
N SER A 5 33.07 1.49 36.44
CA SER A 5 33.68 0.83 35.29
C SER A 5 32.94 -0.46 34.97
N THR A 6 32.01 -0.42 34.02
CA THR A 6 31.42 -1.63 33.45
C THR A 6 32.39 -2.23 32.44
N SER A 7 33.27 -3.12 32.90
CA SER A 7 34.03 -4.01 32.04
C SER A 7 33.08 -4.98 31.33
N ARG A 8 32.73 -4.68 30.07
CA ARG A 8 32.10 -5.67 29.18
C ARG A 8 33.12 -6.80 28.98
N SER A 9 32.89 -7.96 29.60
CA SER A 9 33.64 -9.17 29.28
C SER A 9 33.38 -9.51 27.81
N ALA A 10 34.38 -9.34 26.95
CA ALA A 10 34.34 -9.86 25.60
C ALA A 10 34.25 -11.39 25.71
N SER A 11 33.11 -11.98 25.34
CA SER A 11 32.95 -13.43 25.30
C SER A 11 34.03 -14.03 24.38
N PRO A 12 34.76 -15.07 24.82
CA PRO A 12 35.84 -15.66 24.06
C PRO A 12 35.25 -16.65 23.06
N HIS A 13 34.55 -16.15 22.06
CA HIS A 13 34.11 -17.00 20.95
C HIS A 13 35.23 -17.07 19.92
N SER A 14 35.56 -18.30 19.52
CA SER A 14 36.57 -18.53 18.51
C SER A 14 36.06 -18.03 17.15
N ALA A 15 36.95 -17.63 16.24
CA ALA A 15 36.54 -17.25 14.88
C ALA A 15 35.77 -18.38 14.14
N GLY A 16 35.92 -19.63 14.59
CA GLY A 16 35.13 -20.77 14.12
C GLY A 16 33.65 -20.70 14.50
N ASP A 17 33.32 -20.22 15.70
CA ASP A 17 31.95 -20.15 16.21
C ASP A 17 31.11 -19.13 15.43
N LEU A 18 31.72 -17.99 15.07
CA LEU A 18 31.07 -16.95 14.26
C LEU A 18 30.80 -17.42 12.82
N SER A 19 31.70 -18.22 12.26
CA SER A 19 31.54 -18.77 10.90
C SER A 19 30.40 -19.79 10.86
N LEU A 20 30.31 -20.67 11.87
CA LEU A 20 29.24 -21.65 12.00
C LEU A 20 27.87 -20.99 12.21
N LEU A 21 27.78 -19.96 13.06
CA LEU A 21 26.54 -19.22 13.30
C LEU A 21 26.09 -18.42 12.08
N ARG A 22 27.03 -17.79 11.37
CA ARG A 22 26.74 -17.13 10.08
C ARG A 22 26.22 -18.13 9.06
N GLN A 23 26.82 -19.31 8.99
CA GLN A 23 26.38 -20.37 8.09
C GLN A 23 24.99 -20.90 8.47
N ARG A 24 24.71 -21.14 9.75
CA ARG A 24 23.37 -21.49 10.24
C ARG A 24 22.33 -20.42 9.95
N PHE A 25 22.69 -19.14 10.10
CA PHE A 25 21.78 -18.05 9.76
C PHE A 25 21.50 -18.05 8.25
N ILE A 26 22.52 -18.19 7.41
CA ILE A 26 22.36 -18.26 5.95
C ILE A 26 21.53 -19.47 5.57
N GLU A 27 21.79 -20.65 6.13
CA GLU A 27 21.06 -21.89 5.86
C GLU A 27 19.60 -21.81 6.35
N GLY A 28 19.36 -21.26 7.54
CA GLY A 28 18.02 -21.04 8.09
C GLY A 28 17.22 -19.99 7.31
N ALA A 29 17.87 -18.89 6.92
CA ALA A 29 17.27 -17.87 6.05
C ALA A 29 17.17 -18.31 4.59
N ALA A 30 17.96 -19.32 4.16
CA ALA A 30 17.93 -19.94 2.83
C ALA A 30 16.87 -21.03 2.73
N ARG A 31 16.52 -21.70 3.84
CA ARG A 31 15.40 -22.63 3.92
C ARG A 31 14.12 -21.91 3.50
N GLU A 32 13.61 -22.28 2.34
CA GLU A 32 12.28 -21.85 1.95
C GLU A 32 11.30 -22.55 2.88
N PRO A 33 10.29 -21.84 3.42
CA PRO A 33 9.25 -22.52 4.15
C PRO A 33 8.63 -23.56 3.21
N GLU A 34 8.32 -24.73 3.75
CA GLU A 34 7.49 -25.69 3.03
C GLU A 34 6.12 -25.05 2.86
N TRP A 35 5.90 -24.48 1.68
CA TRP A 35 4.62 -23.89 1.35
C TRP A 35 3.59 -25.01 1.27
N PRO A 36 2.37 -24.80 1.79
CA PRO A 36 1.30 -25.77 1.64
C PRO A 36 1.11 -26.02 0.15
N ASP A 37 1.05 -27.30 -0.23
CA ASP A 37 0.78 -27.69 -1.59
C ASP A 37 -0.63 -27.19 -1.96
N LEU A 38 -0.67 -26.13 -2.77
CA LEU A 38 -1.91 -25.47 -3.16
C LEU A 38 -2.79 -26.38 -4.01
N GLU A 39 -2.21 -27.36 -4.71
CA GLU A 39 -2.96 -28.38 -5.45
C GLU A 39 -3.59 -29.42 -4.50
N SER A 40 -3.01 -29.61 -3.30
CA SER A 40 -3.57 -30.49 -2.27
C SER A 40 -4.71 -29.86 -1.46
N LEU A 41 -4.83 -28.52 -1.50
CA LEU A 41 -5.93 -27.77 -0.89
C LEU A 41 -7.15 -27.79 -1.82
N ASP A 42 -7.69 -28.98 -2.04
CA ASP A 42 -8.83 -29.28 -2.93
C ASP A 42 -10.18 -28.74 -2.39
N SER A 43 -10.15 -28.01 -1.28
CA SER A 43 -11.29 -27.22 -0.82
C SER A 43 -11.35 -25.97 -1.69
N GLY A 44 -12.30 -25.86 -2.61
CA GLY A 44 -12.59 -24.64 -3.37
C GLY A 44 -13.00 -23.41 -2.52
N ASP A 45 -12.59 -23.34 -1.25
CA ASP A 45 -12.75 -22.22 -0.33
C ASP A 45 -11.45 -21.39 -0.29
N PRO A 46 -11.42 -20.22 -0.94
CA PRO A 46 -10.26 -19.33 -0.96
C PRO A 46 -9.84 -18.86 0.44
N ASN A 47 -10.74 -18.89 1.42
CA ASN A 47 -10.42 -18.49 2.79
C ASN A 47 -9.50 -19.50 3.47
N GLN A 48 -9.66 -20.80 3.21
CA GLN A 48 -8.77 -21.83 3.76
C GLN A 48 -7.37 -21.72 3.16
N VAL A 49 -7.27 -21.42 1.86
CA VAL A 49 -5.98 -21.17 1.18
C VAL A 49 -5.30 -19.94 1.78
N LEU A 50 -6.04 -18.85 1.97
CA LEU A 50 -5.53 -17.64 2.62
C LEU A 50 -5.07 -17.88 4.04
N GLU A 51 -5.85 -18.62 4.82
CA GLU A 51 -5.54 -18.94 6.21
C GLU A 51 -4.30 -19.84 6.29
N ALA A 52 -4.18 -20.86 5.43
CA ALA A 52 -3.00 -21.70 5.34
C ALA A 52 -1.74 -20.90 4.95
N LEU A 53 -1.87 -19.96 4.00
CA LEU A 53 -0.79 -19.04 3.65
C LEU A 53 -0.43 -18.14 4.84
N ALA A 54 -1.43 -17.53 5.49
CA ALA A 54 -1.27 -16.67 6.65
C ALA A 54 -0.62 -17.39 7.84
N GLN A 55 -0.91 -18.68 8.05
CA GLN A 55 -0.26 -19.50 9.06
C GLN A 55 1.18 -19.83 8.66
N THR A 56 1.42 -20.19 7.40
CA THR A 56 2.75 -20.58 6.90
C THR A 56 3.75 -19.42 6.96
N GLY A 57 3.37 -18.23 6.49
CA GLY A 57 4.28 -17.09 6.59
C GLY A 57 4.39 -16.53 8.01
N GLN A 58 3.38 -16.66 8.89
CA GLN A 58 3.55 -16.37 10.32
C GLN A 58 4.58 -17.31 10.95
N ALA A 59 4.53 -18.61 10.63
CA ALA A 59 5.51 -19.59 11.09
C ALA A 59 6.92 -19.23 10.58
N TYR A 60 7.06 -18.89 9.31
CA TYR A 60 8.34 -18.44 8.72
C TYR A 60 8.89 -17.18 9.40
N ILE A 61 8.04 -16.17 9.65
CA ILE A 61 8.40 -14.96 10.39
C ILE A 61 8.87 -15.31 11.81
N HIS A 62 8.16 -16.20 12.50
CA HIS A 62 8.55 -16.66 13.83
C HIS A 62 9.90 -17.36 13.83
N SER A 63 10.17 -18.21 12.84
CA SER A 63 11.48 -18.85 12.66
C SER A 63 12.59 -17.84 12.40
N LEU A 64 12.35 -16.82 11.57
CA LEU A 64 13.34 -15.74 11.34
C LEU A 64 13.61 -14.92 12.60
N LYS A 65 12.58 -14.61 13.39
CA LYS A 65 12.72 -13.92 14.69
C LYS A 65 13.51 -14.75 15.69
N ALA A 66 13.23 -16.05 15.79
CA ALA A 66 13.97 -16.96 16.66
C ALA A 66 15.45 -17.05 16.26
N LEU A 67 15.72 -17.17 14.96
CA LEU A 67 17.08 -17.20 14.38
C LEU A 67 17.83 -15.89 14.64
N LEU A 68 17.16 -14.75 14.53
CA LEU A 68 17.68 -13.44 14.90
C LEU A 68 18.07 -13.35 16.37
N GLU A 69 17.20 -13.84 17.25
CA GLU A 69 17.43 -13.75 18.69
C GLU A 69 18.56 -14.68 19.16
N GLU A 70 18.68 -15.87 18.54
CA GLU A 70 19.81 -16.78 18.73
C GLU A 70 21.13 -16.16 18.25
N THR A 71 21.08 -15.34 17.18
CA THR A 71 22.26 -14.71 16.57
C THR A 71 22.55 -13.28 17.07
N ARG A 72 21.68 -12.70 17.92
CA ARG A 72 21.73 -11.30 18.37
C ARG A 72 23.01 -10.96 19.14
N GLY A 73 23.55 -11.91 19.90
CA GLY A 73 24.83 -11.73 20.61
C GLY A 73 26.08 -11.76 19.73
N TYR A 74 25.91 -12.10 18.45
CA TYR A 74 27.01 -12.36 17.51
C TYR A 74 27.03 -11.41 16.30
N LEU A 75 25.95 -10.64 16.12
CA LEU A 75 25.82 -9.65 15.05
C LEU A 75 26.24 -8.27 15.59
N PRO A 76 26.94 -7.44 14.80
CA PRO A 76 27.08 -6.03 15.11
C PRO A 76 25.70 -5.40 15.29
N ASP A 77 25.52 -4.54 16.30
CA ASP A 77 24.23 -3.92 16.66
C ASP A 77 23.52 -3.28 15.45
N GLU A 78 24.29 -2.69 14.53
CA GLU A 78 23.78 -2.09 13.30
C GLU A 78 23.21 -3.13 12.31
N LEU A 79 23.86 -4.28 12.16
CA LEU A 79 23.39 -5.36 11.30
C LEU A 79 22.17 -6.07 11.90
N ALA A 80 22.19 -6.31 13.22
CA ALA A 80 21.03 -6.85 13.95
C ALA A 80 19.81 -5.92 13.80
N SER A 81 20.02 -4.60 13.93
CA SER A 81 18.97 -3.60 13.74
C SER A 81 18.42 -3.60 12.31
N ARG A 82 19.28 -3.65 11.28
CA ARG A 82 18.85 -3.72 9.87
C ARG A 82 18.10 -5.00 9.54
N ILE A 83 18.50 -6.13 10.12
CA ILE A 83 17.79 -7.41 9.93
C ILE A 83 16.45 -7.38 10.66
N ALA A 84 16.39 -6.87 11.89
CA ALA A 84 15.14 -6.68 12.62
C ALA A 84 14.18 -5.73 11.90
N GLU A 85 14.67 -4.61 11.34
CA GLU A 85 13.90 -3.71 10.46
C GLU A 85 13.41 -4.44 9.21
N ARG A 86 14.26 -5.27 8.57
CA ARG A 86 13.85 -6.09 7.43
C ARG A 86 12.79 -7.12 7.78
N CYS A 87 12.89 -7.78 8.93
CA CYS A 87 11.88 -8.71 9.41
C CYS A 87 10.57 -7.98 9.71
N ALA A 88 10.62 -6.82 10.39
CA ALA A 88 9.45 -5.98 10.60
C ALA A 88 8.84 -5.47 9.29
N PHE A 89 9.68 -5.13 8.29
CA PHE A 89 9.24 -4.72 6.97
C PHE A 89 8.65 -5.89 6.17
N THR A 90 9.19 -7.10 6.35
CA THR A 90 8.66 -8.33 5.75
C THR A 90 7.32 -8.69 6.39
N ASP A 91 7.17 -8.56 7.71
CA ASP A 91 5.88 -8.68 8.42
C ASP A 91 4.86 -7.73 7.83
N VAL A 92 5.22 -6.45 7.67
CA VAL A 92 4.31 -5.41 7.15
C VAL A 92 3.96 -5.64 5.69
N LEU A 93 4.93 -5.95 4.82
CA LEU A 93 4.67 -6.19 3.40
C LEU A 93 3.89 -7.47 3.17
N TRP A 94 4.19 -8.53 3.94
CA TRP A 94 3.54 -9.82 3.79
C TRP A 94 2.12 -9.79 4.36
N LEU A 95 1.91 -9.24 5.56
CA LEU A 95 0.56 -8.97 6.07
C LEU A 95 -0.22 -8.04 5.14
N ARG A 96 0.41 -7.01 4.57
CA ARG A 96 -0.24 -6.13 3.59
C ARG A 96 -0.67 -6.89 2.34
N ASP A 97 0.19 -7.77 1.82
CA ASP A 97 -0.10 -8.50 0.60
C ASP A 97 -1.13 -9.63 0.87
N VAL A 98 -1.11 -10.29 2.03
CA VAL A 98 -2.14 -11.24 2.53
C VAL A 98 -3.48 -10.52 2.73
N HIS A 99 -3.49 -9.38 3.44
CA HIS A 99 -4.69 -8.56 3.60
C HIS A 99 -5.20 -7.98 2.28
N ARG A 100 -4.32 -7.77 1.29
CA ARG A 100 -4.75 -7.40 -0.08
C ARG A 100 -5.49 -8.54 -0.74
N VAL A 101 -4.97 -9.76 -0.68
CA VAL A 101 -5.64 -10.92 -1.28
C VAL A 101 -6.92 -11.26 -0.51
N GLN A 102 -6.93 -11.14 0.82
CA GLN A 102 -8.12 -11.23 1.64
C GLN A 102 -9.15 -10.15 1.29
N ALA A 103 -8.75 -8.89 1.16
CA ALA A 103 -9.64 -7.84 0.71
C ALA A 103 -10.15 -8.07 -0.73
N LEU A 104 -9.35 -8.66 -1.62
CA LEU A 104 -9.78 -9.03 -2.96
C LEU A 104 -10.82 -10.17 -2.92
N LEU A 105 -10.62 -11.17 -2.06
CA LEU A 105 -11.51 -12.32 -1.89
C LEU A 105 -12.82 -11.98 -1.16
N GLU A 106 -12.77 -11.22 -0.06
CA GLU A 106 -13.94 -10.73 0.68
C GLU A 106 -14.83 -9.79 -0.17
N CYS A 107 -14.28 -9.24 -1.25
CA CYS A 107 -15.02 -8.39 -2.16
C CYS A 107 -15.95 -9.14 -3.15
N SER A 108 -16.07 -10.47 -3.08
CA SER A 108 -17.00 -11.33 -3.86
C SER A 108 -16.94 -11.24 -5.39
N ALA A 109 -15.94 -10.56 -5.96
CA ALA A 109 -15.83 -10.31 -7.40
C ALA A 109 -14.38 -10.47 -7.92
N ALA A 110 -13.48 -11.05 -7.13
CA ALA A 110 -12.19 -11.45 -7.64
C ALA A 110 -12.39 -12.69 -8.52
N THR A 111 -12.12 -12.56 -9.82
CA THR A 111 -12.12 -13.70 -10.73
C THR A 111 -10.94 -14.62 -10.39
N ASP A 112 -11.02 -15.92 -10.67
CA ASP A 112 -9.91 -16.88 -10.46
C ASP A 112 -8.60 -16.40 -11.12
N ALA A 113 -8.70 -15.61 -12.20
CA ALA A 113 -7.58 -14.98 -12.87
C ALA A 113 -6.84 -13.92 -12.02
N GLU A 114 -7.55 -13.19 -11.15
CA GLU A 114 -6.96 -12.17 -10.27
C GLU A 114 -6.23 -12.80 -9.09
N VAL A 115 -6.83 -13.83 -8.51
CA VAL A 115 -6.25 -14.62 -7.42
C VAL A 115 -5.02 -15.36 -7.94
N SER A 116 -5.10 -15.96 -9.13
CA SER A 116 -3.99 -16.65 -9.81
C SER A 116 -2.85 -15.73 -10.24
N TRP A 117 -3.10 -14.43 -10.47
CA TRP A 117 -2.04 -13.45 -10.77
C TRP A 117 -1.34 -12.95 -9.50
N PHE A 118 -2.06 -12.80 -8.39
CA PHE A 118 -1.52 -12.36 -7.10
C PHE A 118 -0.81 -13.45 -6.30
N LEU A 119 -1.26 -14.70 -6.42
CA LEU A 119 -0.68 -15.85 -5.71
C LEU A 119 0.83 -16.03 -6.00
N PRO A 120 1.31 -16.02 -7.25
CA PRO A 120 2.74 -16.13 -7.54
C PRO A 120 3.57 -14.98 -6.95
N THR A 121 2.99 -13.78 -6.84
CA THR A 121 3.67 -12.59 -6.25
C THR A 121 3.76 -12.66 -4.72
N LEU A 122 2.87 -13.42 -4.07
CA LEU A 122 2.93 -13.76 -2.64
C LEU A 122 3.90 -14.92 -2.34
N LEU A 123 3.90 -15.94 -3.21
CA LEU A 123 4.59 -17.22 -2.98
C LEU A 123 6.08 -17.20 -3.34
N THR A 124 6.54 -16.23 -4.14
CA THR A 124 7.96 -16.12 -4.54
C THR A 124 8.61 -14.79 -4.14
N PRO A 125 8.75 -14.49 -2.83
CA PRO A 125 9.30 -13.21 -2.35
C PRO A 125 10.75 -12.96 -2.81
N ARG A 126 11.52 -14.01 -3.09
CA ARG A 126 12.95 -13.96 -3.47
C ARG A 126 13.24 -13.47 -4.89
N LYS A 127 12.24 -13.38 -5.76
CA LYS A 127 12.41 -12.82 -7.12
C LYS A 127 11.81 -11.43 -7.27
N ARG A 128 11.68 -10.66 -6.18
CA ARG A 128 11.69 -9.19 -6.30
C ARG A 128 13.10 -8.74 -6.70
N LYS A 129 13.46 -8.93 -7.97
CA LYS A 129 14.03 -7.79 -8.68
C LYS A 129 12.99 -6.69 -8.48
N SER A 130 13.39 -5.50 -8.02
CA SER A 130 12.53 -4.31 -8.12
C SER A 130 11.69 -4.45 -9.38
N PRO A 131 10.34 -4.29 -9.34
CA PRO A 131 9.50 -4.48 -10.52
C PRO A 131 10.24 -3.86 -11.70
N PRO A 132 10.53 -4.65 -12.76
CA PRO A 132 11.58 -4.36 -13.73
C PRO A 132 11.53 -2.87 -13.99
N HIS A 133 12.61 -2.15 -13.67
CA HIS A 133 12.67 -0.69 -13.81
C HIS A 133 11.98 -0.36 -15.12
N ARG A 134 10.72 0.11 -15.04
CA ARG A 134 10.01 0.47 -16.25
C ARG A 134 10.86 1.62 -16.77
N PRO A 135 11.28 1.58 -18.03
CA PRO A 135 12.17 2.59 -18.57
C PRO A 135 11.65 3.96 -18.14
N ALA A 136 12.54 4.78 -17.58
CA ALA A 136 12.23 6.11 -17.03
C ALA A 136 11.59 7.07 -18.04
N GLU A 137 11.46 6.62 -19.29
CA GLU A 137 10.95 7.36 -20.44
C GLU A 137 9.45 7.67 -20.35
N SER A 138 8.70 7.03 -19.44
CA SER A 138 7.38 7.52 -19.02
C SER A 138 7.36 7.79 -17.52
N GLU A 139 7.82 8.97 -17.10
CA GLU A 139 7.61 9.50 -15.74
C GLU A 139 6.11 9.72 -15.48
N GLY A 140 5.36 8.65 -15.26
CA GLY A 140 3.92 8.71 -15.07
C GLY A 140 3.29 7.35 -14.80
N TRP A 141 2.16 7.37 -14.10
CA TRP A 141 1.25 6.23 -14.11
C TRP A 141 0.68 6.06 -15.52
N PRO A 142 0.46 4.82 -16.01
CA PRO A 142 -0.19 4.61 -17.29
C PRO A 142 -1.56 5.30 -17.27
N GLU A 143 -1.82 6.15 -18.26
CA GLU A 143 -3.10 6.88 -18.33
C GLU A 143 -4.30 5.94 -18.50
N ASP A 144 -4.06 4.74 -19.06
CA ASP A 144 -5.05 3.71 -19.40
C ASP A 144 -4.85 2.40 -18.63
N ASP A 145 -4.37 2.45 -17.37
CA ASP A 145 -4.24 1.26 -16.52
C ASP A 145 -5.63 0.68 -16.16
N PRO A 146 -6.00 -0.54 -16.63
CA PRO A 146 -7.31 -1.13 -16.35
C PRO A 146 -7.58 -1.34 -14.85
N LEU A 147 -6.54 -1.61 -14.05
CA LEU A 147 -6.69 -1.78 -12.61
C LEU A 147 -7.10 -0.46 -11.96
N PHE A 148 -6.48 0.65 -12.37
CA PHE A 148 -6.82 1.98 -11.86
C PHE A 148 -8.30 2.31 -12.09
N TYR A 149 -8.79 2.11 -13.31
CA TYR A 149 -10.17 2.40 -13.67
C TYR A 149 -11.18 1.49 -12.98
N ARG A 150 -10.83 0.23 -12.74
CA ARG A 150 -11.66 -0.68 -11.93
C ARG A 150 -11.79 -0.20 -10.49
N TYR A 151 -10.69 0.19 -9.85
CA TYR A 151 -10.74 0.74 -8.48
C TYR A 151 -11.49 2.07 -8.43
N LEU A 152 -11.30 2.93 -9.42
CA LEU A 152 -12.01 4.21 -9.52
C LEU A 152 -13.51 4.01 -9.71
N SER A 153 -13.91 3.13 -10.63
CA SER A 153 -15.31 2.76 -10.86
C SER A 153 -15.99 2.28 -9.58
N ARG A 154 -15.30 1.42 -8.83
CA ARG A 154 -15.81 0.89 -7.56
C ARG A 154 -15.90 1.95 -6.46
N LEU A 155 -14.90 2.82 -6.37
CA LEU A 155 -14.89 3.91 -5.39
C LEU A 155 -16.01 4.90 -5.65
N VAL A 156 -16.22 5.27 -6.92
CA VAL A 156 -17.25 6.24 -7.34
C VAL A 156 -18.62 5.58 -7.43
N GLY A 157 -18.71 4.26 -7.60
CA GLY A 157 -19.95 3.52 -7.80
C GLY A 157 -20.59 3.80 -9.17
N LEU A 158 -19.76 3.99 -10.20
CA LEU A 158 -20.17 4.23 -11.59
C LEU A 158 -19.20 3.50 -12.54
N PRO A 159 -19.64 3.08 -13.75
CA PRO A 159 -18.75 2.53 -14.74
C PRO A 159 -17.84 3.64 -15.29
N LEU A 160 -16.55 3.53 -15.00
CA LEU A 160 -15.46 4.45 -15.38
C LEU A 160 -14.31 3.58 -15.88
N ASP A 161 -14.44 3.00 -17.08
CA ASP A 161 -13.51 1.99 -17.59
C ASP A 161 -12.29 2.63 -18.28
N ARG A 162 -12.41 3.91 -18.63
CA ARG A 162 -11.39 4.67 -19.36
C ARG A 162 -11.49 6.17 -19.08
N ARG A 163 -10.47 6.90 -19.53
CA ARG A 163 -10.36 8.36 -19.36
C ARG A 163 -11.56 9.13 -19.89
N SER A 164 -12.09 8.73 -21.04
CA SER A 164 -13.24 9.41 -21.66
C SER A 164 -14.51 9.31 -20.82
N ASP A 165 -14.68 8.25 -20.03
CA ASP A 165 -15.85 8.10 -19.15
C ASP A 165 -15.75 9.08 -17.97
N VAL A 166 -14.53 9.26 -17.43
CA VAL A 166 -14.26 10.27 -16.40
C VAL A 166 -14.58 11.65 -16.95
N ALA A 167 -14.03 12.01 -18.12
CA ALA A 167 -14.28 13.31 -18.76
C ALA A 167 -15.79 13.53 -19.06
N PHE A 168 -16.50 12.48 -19.46
CA PHE A 168 -17.95 12.52 -19.64
C PHE A 168 -18.66 12.85 -18.32
N ARG A 169 -18.31 12.18 -17.21
CA ARG A 169 -18.92 12.45 -15.89
C ARG A 169 -18.57 13.82 -15.32
N GLU A 170 -17.36 14.31 -15.57
CA GLU A 170 -16.98 15.68 -15.23
C GLU A 170 -17.89 16.70 -15.94
N LYS A 171 -18.20 16.46 -17.22
CA LYS A 171 -19.06 17.35 -18.01
C LYS A 171 -20.55 17.23 -17.67
N THR A 172 -21.05 16.01 -17.49
CA THR A 172 -22.50 15.76 -17.26
C THR A 172 -22.93 15.91 -15.80
N GLY A 173 -21.98 16.07 -14.88
CA GLY A 173 -22.26 16.09 -13.46
C GLY A 173 -22.36 14.70 -12.83
N LEU A 174 -21.78 14.54 -11.65
CA LEU A 174 -21.92 13.36 -10.79
C LEU A 174 -23.19 13.47 -9.93
N PRO A 175 -23.92 12.37 -9.71
CA PRO A 175 -24.96 12.33 -8.68
C PRO A 175 -24.42 12.72 -7.29
N LYS A 176 -25.19 13.49 -6.51
CA LYS A 176 -24.80 13.99 -5.18
C LYS A 176 -24.49 12.85 -4.19
N ASP A 177 -25.13 11.70 -4.28
CA ASP A 177 -24.82 10.52 -3.45
C ASP A 177 -23.38 10.01 -3.62
N LYS A 178 -22.80 10.19 -4.81
CA LYS A 178 -21.42 9.76 -5.09
C LYS A 178 -20.38 10.64 -4.40
N TYR A 179 -20.69 11.91 -4.17
CA TYR A 179 -19.87 12.77 -3.32
C TYR A 179 -19.67 12.15 -1.94
N TYR A 180 -20.77 11.76 -1.29
CA TYR A 180 -20.72 11.18 0.06
C TYR A 180 -19.95 9.87 0.09
N SER A 181 -20.10 9.03 -0.95
CA SER A 181 -19.37 7.77 -1.08
C SER A 181 -17.84 7.97 -1.05
N ILE A 182 -17.35 8.99 -1.76
CA ILE A 182 -15.92 9.32 -1.82
C ILE A 182 -15.45 9.94 -0.50
N VAL A 183 -16.22 10.88 0.07
CA VAL A 183 -15.90 11.52 1.36
C VAL A 183 -15.78 10.49 2.48
N VAL A 184 -16.73 9.54 2.55
CA VAL A 184 -16.72 8.45 3.51
C VAL A 184 -15.50 7.55 3.28
N ALA A 185 -15.18 7.21 2.04
CA ALA A 185 -14.05 6.34 1.72
C ALA A 185 -12.69 6.94 2.11
N ILE A 186 -12.53 8.27 2.00
CA ILE A 186 -11.30 8.99 2.41
C ILE A 186 -11.31 9.23 3.93
N ASN A 187 -12.39 8.88 4.64
CA ASN A 187 -12.64 9.26 6.03
C ASN A 187 -12.47 10.77 6.25
N ALA A 188 -12.81 11.54 5.23
CA ALA A 188 -12.69 12.98 5.21
C ALA A 188 -13.93 13.59 5.88
N LYS A 189 -14.21 13.22 7.13
CA LYS A 189 -15.38 13.69 7.89
C LYS A 189 -15.43 15.22 7.83
N ALA A 190 -16.28 15.74 6.95
CA ALA A 190 -16.33 17.14 6.55
C ALA A 190 -14.99 17.71 6.02
N ALA A 191 -14.51 17.25 4.86
CA ALA A 191 -13.51 18.00 4.09
C ALA A 191 -14.20 19.17 3.35
N PRO A 192 -14.21 20.41 3.92
CA PRO A 192 -14.79 21.57 3.25
C PRO A 192 -14.12 21.85 1.90
N GLN A 193 -12.91 21.33 1.68
CA GLN A 193 -12.17 21.52 0.43
C GLN A 193 -12.90 20.90 -0.77
N LEU A 194 -13.67 19.82 -0.58
CA LEU A 194 -14.34 19.11 -1.67
C LEU A 194 -15.62 19.78 -2.18
N GLY A 195 -16.13 20.79 -1.48
CA GLY A 195 -17.39 21.46 -1.81
C GLY A 195 -17.92 22.21 -0.61
N THR A 196 -18.55 23.35 -0.82
CA THR A 196 -19.27 24.03 0.25
C THR A 196 -20.50 23.20 0.60
N TRP A 197 -20.74 22.98 1.89
CA TRP A 197 -21.96 22.31 2.38
C TRP A 197 -23.26 22.90 1.79
N ALA A 198 -23.22 24.18 1.40
CA ALA A 198 -24.30 24.86 0.69
C ALA A 198 -24.66 24.22 -0.66
N GLU A 199 -23.66 23.84 -1.50
CA GLU A 199 -23.92 23.19 -2.80
C GLU A 199 -24.58 21.81 -2.64
N LEU A 200 -24.29 21.12 -1.53
CA LEU A 200 -24.83 19.78 -1.25
C LEU A 200 -26.23 19.82 -0.64
N LYS A 201 -26.51 20.83 0.18
CA LYS A 201 -27.78 20.97 0.90
C LYS A 201 -28.85 21.74 0.17
N ASP A 202 -28.53 22.41 -0.94
CA ASP A 202 -29.53 23.14 -1.70
C ASP A 202 -30.58 22.16 -2.28
N PRO A 203 -31.84 22.21 -1.78
CA PRO A 203 -32.90 21.31 -2.22
C PRO A 203 -33.48 21.71 -3.60
N HIS A 204 -33.08 22.87 -4.14
CA HIS A 204 -33.54 23.37 -5.44
C HIS A 204 -32.56 23.07 -6.57
N VAL A 205 -31.34 22.62 -6.26
CA VAL A 205 -30.35 22.17 -7.25
C VAL A 205 -30.58 20.69 -7.51
N GLU A 206 -30.68 20.32 -8.81
CA GLU A 206 -30.80 18.94 -9.30
C GLU A 206 -29.96 17.93 -8.48
N ASP A 207 -30.34 16.64 -8.51
CA ASP A 207 -29.66 15.54 -7.80
C ASP A 207 -28.20 15.31 -8.23
N ARG A 208 -27.62 16.21 -9.04
CA ARG A 208 -26.26 16.17 -9.57
C ARG A 208 -25.45 17.39 -9.12
N LEU A 209 -24.16 17.17 -8.96
CA LEU A 209 -23.16 18.22 -8.80
C LEU A 209 -22.98 18.98 -10.12
N SER A 210 -22.60 20.25 -10.00
CA SER A 210 -22.12 21.03 -11.14
C SER A 210 -20.92 20.34 -11.82
N ALA A 211 -20.63 20.72 -13.07
CA ALA A 211 -19.46 20.19 -13.77
C ALA A 211 -18.15 20.47 -13.00
N ALA A 212 -18.02 21.68 -12.42
CA ALA A 212 -16.87 22.05 -11.60
C ALA A 212 -16.76 21.22 -10.31
N GLY A 213 -17.89 20.99 -9.62
CA GLY A 213 -17.93 20.13 -8.42
C GLY A 213 -17.59 18.68 -8.75
N SER A 214 -18.10 18.18 -9.88
CA SER A 214 -17.85 16.81 -10.36
C SER A 214 -16.38 16.60 -10.72
N ALA A 215 -15.78 17.55 -11.45
CA ALA A 215 -14.34 17.56 -11.74
C ALA A 215 -13.52 17.52 -10.45
N ARG A 216 -13.84 18.37 -9.47
CA ARG A 216 -13.14 18.40 -8.18
C ARG A 216 -13.18 17.05 -7.46
N VAL A 217 -14.37 16.45 -7.37
CA VAL A 217 -14.59 15.15 -6.71
C VAL A 217 -13.85 14.03 -7.43
N LEU A 218 -13.92 14.00 -8.77
CA LEU A 218 -13.23 12.99 -9.57
C LEU A 218 -11.71 13.11 -9.48
N ARG A 219 -11.14 14.32 -9.49
CA ARG A 219 -9.70 14.55 -9.24
C ARG A 219 -9.23 13.90 -7.95
N VAL A 220 -9.96 14.16 -6.86
CA VAL A 220 -9.63 13.61 -5.54
C VAL A 220 -9.78 12.09 -5.52
N ALA A 221 -10.82 11.55 -6.15
CA ALA A 221 -11.00 10.11 -6.29
C ALA A 221 -9.85 9.46 -7.06
N ARG A 222 -9.39 10.05 -8.17
CA ARG A 222 -8.24 9.56 -8.96
C ARG A 222 -6.98 9.46 -8.09
N VAL A 223 -6.65 10.54 -7.38
CA VAL A 223 -5.46 10.56 -6.52
C VAL A 223 -5.59 9.58 -5.36
N PHE A 224 -6.76 9.49 -4.73
CA PHE A 224 -6.98 8.53 -3.65
C PHE A 224 -6.82 7.09 -4.13
N VAL A 225 -7.34 6.73 -5.30
CA VAL A 225 -7.13 5.40 -5.90
C VAL A 225 -5.64 5.12 -6.12
N ARG A 226 -4.88 6.07 -6.67
CA ARG A 226 -3.42 5.92 -6.84
C ARG A 226 -2.71 5.73 -5.50
N ALA A 227 -3.11 6.48 -4.48
CA ALA A 227 -2.61 6.30 -3.12
C ALA A 227 -2.95 4.91 -2.58
N VAL A 228 -4.16 4.38 -2.79
CA VAL A 228 -4.53 3.01 -2.38
C VAL A 228 -3.69 1.95 -3.10
N LEU A 229 -3.47 2.13 -4.41
CA LEU A 229 -2.61 1.25 -5.21
C LEU A 229 -1.15 1.29 -4.74
N LEU A 230 -0.68 2.45 -4.27
CA LEU A 230 0.67 2.60 -3.71
C LEU A 230 0.79 2.00 -2.29
N PHE A 231 -0.11 2.38 -1.38
CA PHE A 231 0.00 2.08 0.04
C PHE A 231 -0.57 0.72 0.45
N GLY A 232 -1.33 0.05 -0.41
CA GLY A 232 -1.90 -1.26 -0.10
C GLY A 232 -3.41 -1.21 0.11
N THR A 233 -3.84 -0.31 0.99
CA THR A 233 -5.18 -0.28 1.58
C THR A 233 -5.69 1.16 1.73
N ARG A 234 -7.00 1.32 1.99
CA ARG A 234 -7.66 2.63 2.16
C ARG A 234 -7.18 3.42 3.38
N PRO A 235 -7.01 2.84 4.59
CA PRO A 235 -6.62 3.63 5.77
C PRO A 235 -5.30 4.39 5.65
N PRO A 236 -4.17 3.80 5.22
CA PRO A 236 -2.91 4.53 5.05
C PRO A 236 -2.98 5.55 3.92
N ALA A 237 -3.68 5.23 2.81
CA ALA A 237 -3.91 6.18 1.73
C ALA A 237 -4.73 7.40 2.20
N ALA A 238 -5.77 7.17 3.01
CA ALA A 238 -6.60 8.23 3.59
C ALA A 238 -5.78 9.10 4.55
N LYS A 239 -5.02 8.47 5.45
CA LYS A 239 -4.10 9.17 6.36
C LYS A 239 -3.13 10.05 5.58
N TRP A 240 -2.50 9.52 4.53
CA TRP A 240 -1.57 10.26 3.69
C TRP A 240 -2.24 11.44 2.98
N MET A 241 -3.45 11.25 2.44
CA MET A 241 -4.22 12.30 1.77
C MET A 241 -4.61 13.46 2.70
N LEU A 242 -4.86 13.16 3.97
CA LEU A 242 -5.31 14.13 4.96
C LEU A 242 -4.16 14.86 5.66
N GLN A 243 -2.97 14.25 5.72
CA GLN A 243 -1.83 14.83 6.40
C GLN A 243 -1.05 15.78 5.49
N PRO A 244 -0.65 16.96 5.98
CA PRO A 244 0.27 17.82 5.26
C PRO A 244 1.56 17.09 4.89
N GLN A 245 2.10 17.41 3.71
CA GLN A 245 3.32 16.76 3.24
C GLN A 245 4.47 17.75 3.16
N PRO A 246 5.69 17.36 3.61
CA PRO A 246 6.85 18.26 3.62
C PRO A 246 7.25 18.84 2.26
N TRP A 247 6.84 18.21 1.15
CA TRP A 247 7.20 18.63 -0.21
C TRP A 247 6.26 19.68 -0.80
N MET A 248 5.09 19.93 -0.18
CA MET A 248 4.03 20.73 -0.81
C MET A 248 4.28 22.21 -0.64
N ASN A 249 4.53 22.68 0.58
CA ASN A 249 4.85 24.09 0.88
C ASN A 249 5.90 24.14 1.99
N SER A 250 6.73 25.20 2.01
CA SER A 250 7.69 25.47 3.10
C SER A 250 7.03 25.56 4.48
N ASP A 251 5.76 25.99 4.51
CA ASP A 251 5.01 26.21 5.73
C ASP A 251 4.34 24.93 6.24
N GLY A 252 4.33 23.86 5.43
CA GLY A 252 3.95 22.51 5.87
C GLY A 252 2.48 22.32 6.26
N GLU A 253 1.57 23.22 5.89
CA GLU A 253 0.16 23.16 6.33
C GLU A 253 -0.82 22.53 5.31
N GLU A 254 -0.44 22.43 4.03
CA GLU A 254 -1.36 21.96 2.98
C GLU A 254 -1.28 20.44 2.78
N SER A 255 -2.44 19.77 2.76
CA SER A 255 -2.56 18.34 2.51
C SER A 255 -2.78 18.01 1.03
N PRO A 256 -2.44 16.77 0.58
CA PRO A 256 -2.74 16.31 -0.77
C PRO A 256 -4.20 16.47 -1.16
N LEU A 257 -5.11 16.20 -0.22
CA LEU A 257 -6.55 16.40 -0.42
C LEU A 257 -6.89 17.86 -0.76
N ALA A 258 -6.36 18.81 0.02
CA ALA A 258 -6.61 20.24 -0.19
C ALA A 258 -6.07 20.71 -1.54
N LEU A 259 -4.85 20.29 -1.90
CA LEU A 259 -4.23 20.65 -3.17
C LEU A 259 -5.01 20.11 -4.39
N CYS A 260 -5.45 18.85 -4.34
CA CYS A 260 -6.24 18.22 -5.41
C CYS A 260 -7.62 18.89 -5.56
N ALA A 261 -8.23 19.24 -4.43
CA ALA A 261 -9.52 19.90 -4.43
C ALA A 261 -9.44 21.30 -5.05
N ARG A 262 -8.33 22.02 -4.85
CA ARG A 262 -8.10 23.37 -5.38
C ARG A 262 -8.02 23.40 -6.91
N SER A 263 -7.20 22.55 -7.53
CA SER A 263 -6.96 22.64 -8.98
C SER A 263 -6.51 21.34 -9.65
N GLU A 264 -6.63 21.29 -10.97
CA GLU A 264 -6.08 20.21 -11.81
C GLU A 264 -4.56 20.19 -11.74
N GLU A 265 -3.92 21.36 -11.72
CA GLU A 265 -2.46 21.46 -11.60
C GLU A 265 -1.97 20.89 -10.26
N GLY A 266 -2.66 21.23 -9.16
CA GLY A 266 -2.36 20.65 -7.85
C GLY A 266 -2.56 19.14 -7.84
N THR A 267 -3.58 18.63 -8.51
CA THR A 267 -3.82 17.20 -8.68
C THR A 267 -2.65 16.52 -9.40
N ARG A 268 -2.16 17.10 -10.51
CA ARG A 268 -1.02 16.58 -11.27
C ARG A 268 0.26 16.51 -10.44
N GLN A 269 0.53 17.52 -9.62
CA GLN A 269 1.69 17.52 -8.72
C GLN A 269 1.64 16.35 -7.74
N VAL A 270 0.47 16.10 -7.14
CA VAL A 270 0.27 14.95 -6.23
C VAL A 270 0.42 13.62 -6.98
N GLU A 271 -0.14 13.51 -8.18
CA GLU A 271 -0.01 12.32 -9.02
C GLU A 271 1.44 12.02 -9.43
N GLN A 272 2.21 13.05 -9.81
CA GLN A 272 3.63 12.94 -10.12
C GLN A 272 4.43 12.51 -8.88
N ARG A 273 4.09 13.04 -7.71
CA ARG A 273 4.73 12.61 -6.46
C ARG A 273 4.45 11.14 -6.15
N LEU A 274 3.20 10.70 -6.28
CA LEU A 274 2.83 9.28 -6.10
C LEU A 274 3.55 8.38 -7.10
N ALA A 275 3.73 8.82 -8.34
CA ALA A 275 4.54 8.12 -9.34
C ALA A 275 6.01 8.02 -8.90
N ARG A 276 6.64 9.12 -8.49
CA ARG A 276 8.03 9.10 -8.00
C ARG A 276 8.22 8.14 -6.82
N VAL A 277 7.31 8.17 -5.85
CA VAL A 277 7.35 7.25 -4.69
C VAL A 277 7.19 5.80 -5.12
N SER A 278 6.37 5.49 -6.14
CA SER A 278 6.25 4.11 -6.64
C SER A 278 7.54 3.60 -7.30
N TRP A 279 8.39 4.50 -7.81
CA TRP A 279 9.73 4.21 -8.31
C TRP A 279 10.83 4.25 -7.24
N GLY A 280 10.50 4.55 -5.98
CA GLY A 280 11.49 4.72 -4.91
C GLY A 280 12.30 6.02 -4.99
N ILE A 281 11.78 7.04 -5.69
CA ILE A 281 12.39 8.36 -5.84
C ILE A 281 11.79 9.30 -4.78
N PHE A 282 12.60 9.73 -3.81
CA PHE A 282 12.18 10.59 -2.70
C PHE A 282 12.46 12.08 -2.96
#